data_AF-A0A925VEL6-F1
#
_entry.id   AF-A0A925VEL6-F1
#
_cell.length_a   1.000
_cell.length_b   1.000
_cell.length_c   1.000
_cell.angle_alpha   90.00
_cell.angle_beta   90.00
_cell.angle_gamma   90.00
#
_symmetry.space_group_name_H-M   'P 1'
#
loop_
_entity.id
_entity.type
_entity.pdbx_description
1 polymer ?
#
loop_
_entity_poly.entity_id
_entity_poly.type
_entity_poly.pdbx_seq_one_letter_code
_entity_poly.pdbx_strand_id
1 'polypeptide(L)'
;MMRRIVARVLGWLDRQGGMLIAPRQTVAALGPDEGARDGTWAVLVYMLAMHVADVIAAIAKLVALRDIGVVADVAMGLVVPFMTTFAVELALGKARAHRAGVCLAPMLLVAASLHLLDVGGVIGWPMRWLPGVIAGLCAVAFAVWLRPSITPRKEATI
;
A
#
# COMPACT_ATOMS: atom_id res chain seq x y z
N MET A 1 -10.54 0.87 23.73
CA MET A 1 -9.53 0.58 22.68
C MET A 1 -10.14 0.32 21.32
N MET A 2 -11.07 -0.64 21.19
CA MET A 2 -11.72 -1.03 19.93
C MET A 2 -12.35 0.12 19.13
N ARG A 3 -13.11 1.02 19.77
CA ARG A 3 -13.71 2.20 19.10
C ARG A 3 -12.70 3.11 18.39
N ARG A 4 -11.48 3.25 18.94
CA ARG A 4 -10.42 4.09 18.33
C ARG A 4 -9.83 3.44 17.07
N ILE A 5 -9.75 2.11 17.04
CA ILE A 5 -9.26 1.37 15.88
C ILE A 5 -10.27 1.47 14.75
N VAL A 6 -11.56 1.23 15.05
CA VAL A 6 -12.65 1.34 14.06
C VAL A 6 -12.68 2.74 13.43
N ALA A 7 -12.63 3.80 14.25
CA ALA A 7 -12.61 5.18 13.72
C ALA A 7 -11.41 5.45 12.81
N ARG A 8 -10.22 4.90 13.13
CA ARG A 8 -9.02 5.04 12.28
C ARG A 8 -9.16 4.29 10.96
N VAL A 9 -9.70 3.08 10.99
CA VAL A 9 -9.92 2.26 9.80
C VAL A 9 -10.94 2.93 8.88
N LEU A 10 -12.07 3.41 9.42
CA LEU A 10 -13.08 4.12 8.63
C LEU A 10 -12.52 5.40 8.01
N GLY A 11 -11.77 6.21 8.78
CA GLY A 11 -11.11 7.39 8.23
C GLY A 11 -10.05 7.06 7.18
N TRP A 12 -9.33 5.95 7.32
CA TRP A 12 -8.41 5.47 6.29
C TRP A 12 -9.17 5.05 5.02
N LEU A 13 -10.23 4.26 5.15
CA LEU A 13 -11.06 3.82 4.02
C LEU A 13 -11.66 4.99 3.26
N ASP A 14 -12.18 6.00 3.96
CA ASP A 14 -12.73 7.21 3.36
C ASP A 14 -11.68 7.95 2.53
N ARG A 15 -10.46 8.10 3.07
CA ARG A 15 -9.33 8.67 2.33
C ARG A 15 -8.94 7.83 1.11
N GLN A 16 -8.85 6.51 1.24
CA GLN A 16 -8.51 5.66 0.08
C GLN A 16 -9.59 5.74 -1.01
N GLY A 17 -10.87 5.72 -0.63
CA GLY A 17 -11.99 5.91 -1.55
C GLY A 17 -11.94 7.28 -2.23
N GLY A 18 -11.71 8.34 -1.46
CA GLY A 18 -11.51 9.69 -1.98
C GLY A 18 -10.33 9.78 -2.96
N MET A 19 -9.22 9.09 -2.68
CA MET A 19 -8.06 9.04 -3.58
C MET A 19 -8.37 8.33 -4.90
N LEU A 20 -9.29 7.38 -4.92
CA LEU A 20 -9.71 6.70 -6.15
C LEU A 20 -10.73 7.51 -6.96
N ILE A 21 -11.58 8.30 -6.30
CA ILE A 21 -12.69 9.04 -6.95
C ILE A 21 -12.29 10.49 -7.29
N ALA A 22 -11.78 11.23 -6.31
CA ALA A 22 -11.48 12.66 -6.39
C ALA A 22 -10.13 12.98 -5.71
N PRO A 23 -9.00 12.49 -6.25
CA PRO A 23 -7.70 12.53 -5.57
C PRO A 23 -7.19 13.92 -5.23
N ARG A 24 -7.35 14.89 -6.14
CA ARG A 24 -6.88 16.26 -5.91
C ARG A 24 -7.66 16.95 -4.80
N GLN A 25 -8.97 16.74 -4.76
CA GLN A 25 -9.83 17.28 -3.70
C GLN A 25 -9.54 16.61 -2.36
N THR A 26 -9.35 15.29 -2.38
CA THR A 26 -9.00 14.50 -1.20
C THR A 26 -7.70 15.00 -0.59
N VAL A 27 -6.63 15.13 -1.39
CA VAL A 27 -5.34 15.67 -0.91
C VAL A 27 -5.46 17.09 -0.37
N ALA A 28 -6.24 17.96 -1.03
CA ALA A 28 -6.42 19.34 -0.59
C ALA A 28 -7.18 19.44 0.75
N ALA A 29 -8.05 18.48 1.05
CA ALA A 29 -8.82 18.42 2.29
C ALA A 29 -8.02 17.87 3.48
N LEU A 30 -6.88 17.21 3.26
CA LEU A 30 -6.12 16.56 4.32
C LEU A 30 -5.43 17.56 5.25
N GLY A 31 -5.68 17.42 6.55
CA GLY A 31 -4.91 18.10 7.59
C GLY A 31 -3.42 17.72 7.59
N PRO A 32 -2.54 18.50 8.27
CA PRO A 32 -1.09 18.29 8.26
C PRO A 32 -0.63 16.92 8.80
N ASP A 33 -1.38 16.37 9.76
CA ASP A 33 -1.09 15.10 10.43
C ASP A 33 -2.02 13.96 9.97
N GLU A 34 -2.99 14.26 9.12
CA GLU A 34 -3.90 13.26 8.59
C GLU A 34 -3.19 12.36 7.58
N GLY A 35 -3.40 11.07 7.70
CA GLY A 35 -2.83 10.10 6.77
C GLY A 35 -1.35 9.76 6.97
N ALA A 36 -0.71 10.22 8.05
CA ALA A 36 0.68 9.90 8.37
C ALA A 36 0.95 8.38 8.48
N ARG A 37 -0.08 7.57 8.77
CA ARG A 37 -0.01 6.10 8.88
C ARG A 37 -0.63 5.38 7.69
N ASP A 38 -1.05 6.09 6.65
CA ASP A 38 -1.77 5.47 5.54
C ASP A 38 -0.89 4.51 4.77
N GLY A 39 0.43 4.74 4.74
CA GLY A 39 1.41 3.80 4.18
C GLY A 39 1.45 2.47 4.93
N THR A 40 1.47 2.51 6.27
CA THR A 40 1.44 1.29 7.09
C THR A 40 0.15 0.50 6.88
N TRP A 41 -1.00 1.18 6.86
CA TRP A 41 -2.28 0.54 6.60
C TRP A 41 -2.34 -0.04 5.18
N ALA A 42 -1.80 0.66 4.18
CA ALA A 42 -1.71 0.15 2.81
C ALA A 42 -0.85 -1.12 2.75
N VAL A 43 0.33 -1.15 3.37
CA VAL A 43 1.17 -2.36 3.43
C VAL A 43 0.43 -3.52 4.08
N LEU A 44 -0.26 -3.28 5.20
CA LEU A 44 -1.04 -4.31 5.90
C LEU A 44 -2.18 -4.86 5.04
N VAL A 45 -2.94 -3.98 4.38
CA VAL A 45 -4.04 -4.38 3.51
C VAL A 45 -3.52 -5.10 2.27
N TYR A 46 -2.40 -4.66 1.69
CA TYR A 46 -1.74 -5.35 0.59
C TYR A 46 -1.33 -6.77 1.01
N MET A 47 -0.70 -6.93 2.17
CA MET A 47 -0.32 -8.25 2.71
C MET A 47 -1.53 -9.15 2.90
N LEU A 48 -2.63 -8.61 3.44
CA LEU A 48 -3.86 -9.36 3.63
C LEU A 48 -4.50 -9.75 2.29
N ALA A 49 -4.54 -8.83 1.33
CA ALA A 49 -5.17 -9.08 0.04
C ALA A 49 -4.38 -10.08 -0.82
N MET A 50 -3.05 -10.00 -0.81
CA MET A 50 -2.19 -10.75 -1.73
C MET A 50 -1.64 -12.06 -1.14
N HIS A 51 -1.49 -12.12 0.18
CA HIS A 51 -0.73 -13.19 0.83
C HIS A 51 -1.45 -13.85 2.00
N VAL A 52 -2.75 -13.62 2.22
CA VAL A 52 -3.43 -14.24 3.37
C VAL A 52 -3.29 -15.76 3.40
N ALA A 53 -3.42 -16.42 2.25
CA ALA A 53 -3.27 -17.88 2.14
C ALA A 53 -1.83 -18.32 2.45
N ASP A 54 -0.84 -17.63 1.86
CA ASP A 54 0.59 -17.89 2.08
C ASP A 54 0.97 -17.66 3.54
N VAL A 55 0.45 -16.60 4.18
CA VAL A 55 0.66 -16.24 5.59
C VAL A 55 0.05 -17.30 6.52
N ILE A 56 -1.16 -17.77 6.22
CA ILE A 56 -1.80 -18.85 7.00
C ILE A 56 -0.98 -20.15 6.87
N ALA A 57 -0.58 -20.51 5.66
CA ALA A 57 0.23 -21.70 5.40
C ALA A 57 1.60 -21.61 6.08
N ALA A 58 2.22 -20.42 6.04
CA ALA A 58 3.44 -20.07 6.74
C ALA A 58 3.32 -20.28 8.25
N ILE A 59 2.31 -19.67 8.88
CA ILE A 59 2.08 -19.81 10.33
C ILE A 59 1.85 -21.28 10.69
N ALA A 60 1.06 -22.02 9.90
CA ALA A 60 0.83 -23.44 10.12
C ALA A 60 2.14 -24.24 10.08
N LYS A 61 3.02 -24.00 9.10
CA LYS A 61 4.34 -24.62 8.99
C LYS A 61 5.26 -24.24 10.16
N LEU A 62 5.28 -22.98 10.56
CA LEU A 62 6.12 -22.52 11.68
C LEU A 62 5.69 -23.19 13.00
N VAL A 63 4.39 -23.30 13.26
CA VAL A 63 3.85 -23.94 14.47
C VAL A 63 4.11 -25.45 14.46
N ALA A 64 3.94 -26.10 13.32
CA ALA A 64 4.07 -27.56 13.20
C ALA A 64 5.53 -28.03 13.13
N LEU A 65 6.39 -27.32 12.40
CA LEU A 65 7.73 -27.78 12.01
C LEU A 65 8.86 -26.94 12.62
N ARG A 66 8.55 -25.81 13.29
CA ARG A 66 9.53 -24.81 13.76
C ARG A 66 10.49 -24.34 12.66
N ASP A 67 10.02 -24.36 11.41
CA ASP A 67 10.80 -23.98 10.25
C ASP A 67 10.87 -22.46 10.10
N ILE A 68 12.08 -21.93 10.19
CA ILE A 68 12.39 -20.50 10.11
C ILE A 68 12.42 -20.01 8.65
N GLY A 69 12.54 -20.92 7.66
CA GLY A 69 12.55 -20.58 6.23
C GLY A 69 11.27 -19.89 5.77
N VAL A 70 10.16 -20.16 6.46
CA VAL A 70 8.87 -19.48 6.32
C VAL A 70 8.98 -17.95 6.45
N VAL A 71 9.90 -17.46 7.28
CA VAL A 71 10.11 -16.02 7.48
C VAL A 71 10.65 -15.36 6.21
N ALA A 72 11.47 -16.08 5.44
CA ALA A 72 12.00 -15.57 4.18
C ALA A 72 10.90 -15.38 3.12
N ASP A 73 9.95 -16.31 3.04
CA ASP A 73 8.82 -16.21 2.10
C ASP A 73 7.92 -15.00 2.41
N VAL A 74 7.62 -14.79 3.70
CA VAL A 74 6.86 -13.60 4.15
C VAL A 74 7.65 -12.31 3.88
N ALA A 75 8.96 -12.30 4.17
CA ALA A 75 9.81 -11.16 3.90
C ALA A 75 9.86 -10.82 2.39
N MET A 76 9.90 -11.83 1.52
CA MET A 76 9.86 -11.63 0.07
C MET A 76 8.53 -11.03 -0.40
N GLY A 77 7.40 -11.41 0.21
CA GLY A 77 6.10 -10.78 -0.06
C GLY A 77 6.09 -9.27 0.26
N LEU A 78 6.84 -8.86 1.28
CA LEU A 78 6.94 -7.45 1.71
C LEU A 78 7.82 -6.60 0.79
N VAL A 79 8.69 -7.20 -0.03
CA VAL A 79 9.62 -6.44 -0.88
C VAL A 79 8.88 -5.47 -1.81
N VAL A 80 7.83 -5.94 -2.49
CA VAL A 80 7.07 -5.12 -3.45
C VAL A 80 6.44 -3.87 -2.81
N PRO A 81 5.64 -3.97 -1.73
CA PRO A 81 5.02 -2.79 -1.11
C PRO A 81 6.05 -1.85 -0.47
N PHE A 82 7.15 -2.37 0.08
CA PHE A 82 8.23 -1.53 0.59
C PHE A 82 8.93 -0.75 -0.53
N MET A 83 9.32 -1.44 -1.60
CA MET A 83 9.96 -0.82 -2.76
C MET A 83 9.05 0.20 -3.43
N THR A 84 7.75 -0.10 -3.51
CA THR A 84 6.76 0.85 -4.06
C THR A 84 6.63 2.09 -3.18
N THR A 85 6.55 1.92 -1.86
CA THR A 85 6.49 3.04 -0.92
C THR A 85 7.70 3.96 -1.10
N PHE A 86 8.91 3.37 -1.17
CA PHE A 86 10.14 4.13 -1.40
C PHE A 86 10.15 4.82 -2.78
N ALA A 87 9.70 4.14 -3.83
CA ALA A 87 9.61 4.72 -5.17
C ALA A 87 8.62 5.91 -5.22
N VAL A 88 7.48 5.80 -4.53
CA VAL A 88 6.51 6.89 -4.39
C VAL A 88 7.10 8.06 -3.62
N GLU A 89 7.79 7.82 -2.51
CA GLU A 89 8.49 8.86 -1.75
C GLU A 89 9.51 9.60 -2.60
N LEU A 90 10.30 8.86 -3.39
CA LEU A 90 11.28 9.42 -4.31
C LEU A 90 10.61 10.27 -5.41
N ALA A 91 9.51 9.77 -5.98
CA ALA A 91 8.75 10.47 -7.02
C ALA A 91 8.13 11.79 -6.51
N LEU A 92 7.66 11.81 -5.26
CA LEU A 92 7.10 13.00 -4.62
C LEU A 92 8.18 14.00 -4.18
N GLY A 93 9.34 13.48 -3.77
CA GLY A 93 10.45 14.22 -3.18
C GLY A 93 10.26 14.52 -1.69
N LYS A 94 11.35 14.85 -0.98
CA LYS A 94 11.40 15.02 0.49
C LYS A 94 10.29 15.92 1.04
N ALA A 95 10.04 17.06 0.40
CA ALA A 95 9.02 18.02 0.86
C ALA A 95 7.57 17.48 0.84
N ARG A 96 7.30 16.41 0.09
CA ARG A 96 5.96 15.83 -0.13
C ARG A 96 5.86 14.35 0.28
N ALA A 97 6.96 13.72 0.69
CA ALA A 97 7.02 12.32 1.09
C ALA A 97 6.04 11.96 2.21
N HIS A 98 5.66 12.92 3.06
CA HIS A 98 4.64 12.75 4.10
C HIS A 98 3.25 12.33 3.57
N ARG A 99 2.99 12.45 2.25
CA ARG A 99 1.76 11.98 1.59
C ARG A 99 1.96 10.71 0.75
N ALA A 100 3.12 10.06 0.81
CA ALA A 100 3.38 8.86 0.02
C ALA A 100 2.34 7.75 0.26
N GLY A 101 1.96 7.55 1.53
CA GLY A 101 1.02 6.50 1.92
C GLY A 101 -0.35 6.57 1.24
N VAL A 102 -0.91 7.77 1.02
CA VAL A 102 -2.20 7.92 0.33
C VAL A 102 -2.09 7.66 -1.18
N CYS A 103 -0.90 7.80 -1.75
CA CYS A 103 -0.66 7.54 -3.17
C CYS A 103 -0.58 6.04 -3.49
N LEU A 104 -0.62 5.17 -2.47
CA LEU A 104 -0.65 3.70 -2.64
C LEU A 104 -2.05 3.16 -2.92
N ALA A 105 -3.12 3.97 -2.81
CA ALA A 105 -4.50 3.58 -3.11
C ALA A 105 -4.66 2.80 -4.44
N PRO A 106 -4.15 3.29 -5.59
CA PRO A 106 -4.27 2.56 -6.87
C PRO A 106 -3.49 1.24 -6.86
N MET A 107 -2.35 1.16 -6.17
CA MET A 107 -1.62 -0.11 -6.05
C MET A 107 -2.51 -1.16 -5.36
N LEU A 108 -3.20 -0.81 -4.28
CA LEU A 108 -4.08 -1.75 -3.58
C LEU A 108 -5.19 -2.27 -4.48
N LEU A 109 -5.85 -1.36 -5.21
CA LEU A 109 -6.94 -1.71 -6.12
C LEU A 109 -6.45 -2.62 -7.25
N VAL A 110 -5.34 -2.25 -7.91
CA VAL A 110 -4.78 -3.02 -9.03
C VAL A 110 -4.27 -4.37 -8.55
N ALA A 111 -3.49 -4.43 -7.47
CA ALA A 111 -2.96 -5.68 -6.93
C ALA A 111 -4.08 -6.66 -6.56
N ALA A 112 -5.09 -6.19 -5.81
CA ALA A 112 -6.22 -7.03 -5.42
C ALA A 112 -7.02 -7.50 -6.64
N SER A 113 -7.25 -6.64 -7.62
CA SER A 113 -7.97 -7.01 -8.85
C SER A 113 -7.21 -8.04 -9.66
N LEU A 114 -5.91 -7.86 -9.85
CA LEU A 114 -5.07 -8.81 -10.59
C LEU A 114 -4.94 -10.15 -9.87
N HIS A 115 -4.89 -10.14 -8.53
CA HIS A 115 -4.89 -11.37 -7.74
C HIS A 115 -6.22 -12.12 -7.84
N LEU A 116 -7.35 -11.42 -7.79
CA LEU A 116 -8.67 -12.03 -7.99
C LEU A 116 -8.81 -12.66 -9.39
N LEU A 117 -8.28 -12.01 -10.42
CA LEU A 117 -8.26 -12.55 -11.79
C LEU A 117 -7.37 -13.79 -11.93
N ASP A 118 -6.25 -13.83 -11.20
CA ASP A 118 -5.33 -14.98 -11.16
C ASP A 118 -5.97 -16.17 -10.44
N VAL A 119 -6.51 -15.94 -9.24
CA VAL A 119 -7.21 -16.98 -8.45
C VAL A 119 -8.47 -17.48 -9.16
N GLY A 120 -9.16 -16.59 -9.90
CA GLY A 120 -10.31 -16.95 -10.73
C GLY A 120 -9.95 -17.69 -12.02
N GLY A 121 -8.66 -17.89 -12.33
CA GLY A 121 -8.20 -18.59 -13.53
C GLY A 121 -8.42 -17.80 -14.83
N VAL A 122 -8.74 -16.50 -14.75
CA VAL A 122 -8.94 -15.63 -15.91
C VAL A 122 -7.60 -15.23 -16.52
N ILE A 123 -6.61 -14.99 -15.67
CA ILE A 123 -5.24 -14.66 -16.05
C ILE A 123 -4.33 -15.70 -15.39
N GLY A 124 -3.27 -16.11 -16.09
CA GLY A 124 -2.20 -16.93 -15.50
C GLY A 124 -0.89 -16.19 -15.61
N TRP A 125 -0.39 -15.66 -14.49
CA TRP A 125 0.86 -14.89 -14.53
C TRP A 125 2.08 -15.82 -14.64
N PRO A 126 2.97 -15.61 -15.62
CA PRO A 126 4.19 -16.41 -15.74
C PRO A 126 5.15 -16.16 -14.57
N MET A 127 5.03 -15.01 -13.90
CA MET A 127 5.88 -14.59 -12.78
C MET A 127 5.01 -14.05 -11.64
N ARG A 128 5.11 -14.66 -10.46
CA ARG A 128 4.28 -14.33 -9.27
C ARG A 128 4.42 -12.88 -8.79
N TRP A 129 5.53 -12.22 -9.08
CA TRP A 129 5.80 -10.83 -8.66
C TRP A 129 5.27 -9.77 -9.64
N LEU A 130 4.87 -10.16 -10.85
CA LEU A 130 4.47 -9.23 -11.90
C LEU A 130 3.23 -8.40 -11.54
N PRO A 131 2.16 -8.96 -10.94
CA PRO A 131 1.00 -8.19 -10.52
C PRO A 131 1.36 -7.07 -9.53
N GLY A 132 2.24 -7.39 -8.58
CA GLY A 132 2.72 -6.44 -7.59
C GLY A 132 3.54 -5.31 -8.21
N VAL A 133 4.38 -5.61 -9.19
CA VAL A 133 5.15 -4.59 -9.94
C VAL A 133 4.23 -3.68 -10.75
N ILE A 134 3.25 -4.24 -11.46
CA ILE A 134 2.27 -3.45 -12.24
C ILE A 134 1.52 -2.50 -11.29
N ALA A 135 1.01 -3.02 -10.17
CA ALA A 135 0.34 -2.22 -9.16
C ALA A 135 1.25 -1.12 -8.59
N GLY A 136 2.52 -1.43 -8.33
CA GLY A 136 3.50 -0.46 -7.85
C GLY A 136 3.77 0.65 -8.84
N LEU A 137 3.91 0.32 -10.13
CA LEU A 137 4.05 1.31 -11.21
C LEU A 137 2.82 2.22 -11.31
N CYS A 138 1.61 1.67 -11.14
CA CYS A 138 0.39 2.49 -11.09
C CYS A 138 0.42 3.50 -9.94
N ALA A 139 0.87 3.11 -8.74
CA ALA A 139 1.02 4.04 -7.62
C ALA A 139 2.08 5.11 -7.87
N VAL A 140 3.23 4.75 -8.47
CA VAL A 140 4.26 5.74 -8.83
C VAL A 140 3.74 6.73 -9.87
N ALA A 141 3.12 6.25 -10.95
CA ALA A 141 2.52 7.10 -11.98
C ALA A 141 1.47 8.05 -11.39
N PHE A 142 0.63 7.53 -10.51
CA PHE A 142 -0.37 8.30 -9.79
C PHE A 142 0.25 9.36 -8.87
N ALA A 143 1.31 9.02 -8.13
CA ALA A 143 2.04 9.96 -7.29
C ALA A 143 2.68 11.09 -8.11
N VAL A 144 3.28 10.78 -9.27
CA VAL A 144 3.85 11.78 -10.19
C VAL A 144 2.75 12.72 -10.70
N TRP A 145 1.60 12.18 -11.10
CA TRP A 145 0.47 12.97 -11.57
C TRP A 145 -0.15 13.85 -10.47
N LEU A 146 -0.18 13.38 -9.23
CA LEU A 146 -0.78 14.08 -8.09
C LEU A 146 0.17 15.07 -7.40
N ARG A 147 1.49 14.90 -7.60
CA ARG A 147 2.55 15.75 -7.06
C ARG A 147 2.27 17.27 -7.08
N PRO A 148 1.79 17.88 -8.18
CA PRO A 148 1.51 19.33 -8.20
C PRO A 148 0.38 19.75 -7.26
N SER A 149 -0.51 18.85 -6.87
CA SER A 149 -1.62 19.12 -5.95
C SER A 149 -1.25 18.94 -4.47
N ILE A 150 -0.05 18.42 -4.16
CA ILE A 150 0.40 18.23 -2.79
C ILE A 150 1.21 19.46 -2.34
N THR A 151 0.70 20.15 -1.32
CA THR A 151 1.39 21.28 -0.69
C THR A 151 2.70 20.81 -0.06
N PRO A 152 3.85 21.45 -0.36
CA PRO A 152 5.12 21.14 0.29
C PRO A 152 5.03 21.40 1.80
N ARG A 153 5.55 20.48 2.61
CA ARG A 153 5.77 20.77 4.03
C ARG A 153 6.91 21.79 4.14
N LYS A 154 6.69 22.90 4.86
CA LYS A 154 7.79 23.81 5.22
C LYS A 154 8.75 23.04 6.12
N GLU A 155 10.01 22.94 5.73
CA GLU A 155 11.05 22.39 6.60
C GLU A 155 11.11 23.28 7.84
N ALA A 156 10.98 22.69 9.03
CA ALA A 156 11.27 23.41 10.25
C ALA A 156 12.77 23.71 10.21
N THR A 157 13.14 24.97 10.03
CA THR A 157 14.51 25.44 10.24
C THR A 157 14.88 25.09 11.68
N ILE A 158 15.77 24.11 11.83
CA ILE A 158 16.39 23.73 13.10
C ILE A 158 17.46 24.76 13.43
#